data_AF-A0A931ZE14-F1
#
_entry.id   AF-A0A931ZE14-F1
#
_cell.length_a   1.000
_cell.length_b   1.000
_cell.length_c   1.000
_cell.angle_alpha   90.00
_cell.angle_beta   90.00
_cell.angle_gamma   90.00
#
_symmetry.space_group_name_H-M   'P 1'
#
loop_
_entity.id
_entity.type
_entity.pdbx_description
1 polymer ?
#
loop_
_entity_poly.entity_id
_entity_poly.type
_entity_poly.pdbx_seq_one_letter_code
_entity_poly.pdbx_strand_id
1 'polypeptide(L)'
;MVRLVDEFPRSGSLSGTNVAELRSAMPRPWLFVGFTGHRKLADPPRTAAAIRQALVLLSRRTGAPLAAVSSAAAGADTLFAEAAAELALPWTLLLPASLENFRVDFTPAEWARTERLLPRAIQTHVEPPGAARRMAFLQCGIRVVEECDVLVAFWNDERGPTPGGTGDVVAYARALGKPLLWIHAGTFALHEENLSALPVSLPAGQAAVAAGATGIAAARQLFDQFSTQAKKHRPLALNLNLSLVVLHQLATLVAVAALLWSDSAHLHEWAPRVKIAVLLFALAVPWLLHHAHATWRDSRAQAEICRSALAFWPAPDAPAIFTALRLPVFLTLQRHLQLLRLLAPGDAASLEDFRAHYVERRLRAQRVHYERQAARATARRRWLRRSAALCTAGAILASAAVMLHLIDPSGSTYTTVKFFGVGLPLAAAALLAAGAALDVERRCSRYREMAAQLGHAEQRALHAPTENGLREVVIDIERRLLLEVLEWHAVTRYAAAH
;
A
#
# COMPACT_ATOMS: atom_id res chain seq x y z
N MET A 1 3.61 -22.43 -58.56
CA MET A 1 2.37 -22.98 -57.98
C MET A 1 2.54 -23.04 -56.46
N VAL A 2 1.76 -22.40 -55.59
CA VAL A 2 0.72 -21.37 -55.67
C VAL A 2 0.83 -20.56 -54.36
N ARG A 3 0.71 -19.25 -54.52
CA ARG A 3 0.60 -18.15 -53.54
C ARG A 3 -0.19 -18.44 -52.25
N LEU A 4 0.24 -17.81 -51.15
CA LEU A 4 -0.62 -17.04 -50.24
C LEU A 4 0.23 -15.92 -49.61
N VAL A 5 0.50 -14.91 -50.44
CA VAL A 5 0.71 -13.51 -50.05
C VAL A 5 -0.62 -12.84 -50.35
N ASP A 6 -1.02 -11.89 -49.50
CA ASP A 6 -2.24 -11.07 -49.51
C ASP A 6 -3.31 -11.47 -48.49
N GLU A 7 -3.31 -10.77 -47.35
CA GLU A 7 -4.49 -10.07 -46.80
C GLU A 7 -4.07 -9.22 -45.59
N PHE A 8 -3.45 -8.07 -45.87
CA PHE A 8 -3.51 -6.94 -44.94
C PHE A 8 -4.92 -6.33 -45.01
N PRO A 9 -5.62 -6.08 -43.90
CA PRO A 9 -6.82 -5.29 -43.95
C PRO A 9 -6.45 -3.88 -44.41
N ARG A 10 -6.99 -3.50 -45.58
CA ARG A 10 -6.90 -2.15 -46.14
C ARG A 10 -7.39 -1.14 -45.10
N SER A 11 -6.78 0.05 -45.16
CA SER A 11 -7.14 1.25 -44.42
C SER A 11 -8.65 1.51 -44.40
N GLY A 12 -9.33 0.96 -43.40
CA GLY A 12 -10.65 1.41 -43.00
C GLY A 12 -10.47 2.70 -42.21
N SER A 13 -11.10 3.77 -42.68
CA SER A 13 -11.31 4.99 -41.91
C SER A 13 -11.72 4.65 -40.48
N LEU A 14 -10.81 4.80 -39.51
CA LEU A 14 -11.13 4.81 -38.08
C LEU A 14 -11.71 6.19 -37.72
N SER A 15 -12.73 6.63 -38.48
CA SER A 15 -13.62 7.69 -38.03
C SER A 15 -14.76 7.02 -37.26
N GLY A 16 -14.72 7.09 -35.93
CA GLY A 16 -15.91 6.84 -35.11
C GLY A 16 -15.78 5.84 -33.96
N THR A 17 -14.59 5.36 -33.59
CA THR A 17 -14.45 4.71 -32.27
C THR A 17 -14.29 5.81 -31.23
N ASN A 18 -15.41 6.18 -30.63
CA ASN A 18 -15.50 7.26 -29.66
C ASN A 18 -14.54 6.96 -28.50
N VAL A 19 -13.50 7.78 -28.32
CA VAL A 19 -12.57 7.71 -27.16
C VAL A 19 -13.33 7.77 -25.83
N ALA A 20 -14.58 8.21 -25.84
CA ALA A 20 -15.53 8.15 -24.73
C ALA A 20 -16.01 6.72 -24.35
N GLU A 21 -16.07 5.76 -25.28
CA GLU A 21 -16.42 4.36 -24.97
C GLU A 21 -15.24 3.57 -24.39
N LEU A 22 -14.01 3.91 -24.77
CA LEU A 22 -12.81 3.42 -24.08
C LEU A 22 -12.67 3.98 -22.65
N ARG A 23 -13.39 5.06 -22.32
CA ARG A 23 -13.48 5.62 -20.96
C ARG A 23 -14.53 4.93 -20.08
N SER A 24 -15.47 4.16 -20.65
CA SER A 24 -16.61 3.59 -19.90
C SER A 24 -16.45 2.12 -19.50
N ALA A 25 -15.34 1.47 -19.85
CA ALA A 25 -15.08 0.07 -19.50
C ALA A 25 -13.90 -0.11 -18.51
N MET A 26 -14.29 -0.32 -17.24
CA MET A 26 -13.70 -1.25 -16.25
C MET A 26 -12.82 -0.74 -15.09
N PRO A 27 -13.03 -1.30 -13.87
CA PRO A 27 -12.53 -0.76 -12.61
C PRO A 27 -11.23 -1.45 -12.17
N ARG A 28 -10.15 -1.29 -12.95
CA ARG A 28 -8.82 -1.80 -12.61
C ARG A 28 -7.85 -0.65 -12.39
N PRO A 29 -6.85 -0.79 -11.49
CA PRO A 29 -5.83 0.25 -11.37
C PRO A 29 -5.11 0.45 -12.71
N TRP A 30 -4.77 1.70 -13.01
CA TRP A 30 -3.90 2.04 -14.14
C TRP A 30 -2.62 1.21 -14.11
N LEU A 31 -2.23 0.68 -15.27
CA LEU A 31 -0.94 0.03 -15.48
C LEU A 31 0.06 1.06 -16.00
N PHE A 32 1.13 1.31 -15.26
CA PHE A 32 2.17 2.23 -15.66
C PHE A 32 3.17 1.52 -16.59
N VAL A 33 3.25 1.98 -17.83
CA VAL A 33 4.13 1.43 -18.88
C VAL A 33 5.31 2.36 -19.07
N GLY A 34 6.48 1.92 -18.64
CA GLY A 34 7.74 2.60 -18.87
C GLY A 34 8.28 2.29 -20.25
N PHE A 35 9.02 3.21 -20.86
CA PHE A 35 9.66 2.99 -22.15
C PHE A 35 11.14 3.36 -22.17
N THR A 36 11.93 2.57 -22.89
CA THR A 36 13.31 2.91 -23.27
C THR A 36 13.64 2.37 -24.65
N GLY A 37 14.35 3.12 -25.48
CA GLY A 37 14.78 2.58 -26.76
C GLY A 37 15.94 3.30 -27.44
N HIS A 38 16.38 2.73 -28.56
CA HIS A 38 17.46 3.28 -29.37
C HIS A 38 17.13 4.66 -29.95
N ARG A 39 18.15 5.52 -30.02
CA ARG A 39 18.01 6.85 -30.61
C ARG A 39 18.05 6.85 -32.14
N LYS A 40 18.92 6.01 -32.71
CA LYS A 40 19.03 5.82 -34.15
C LYS A 40 18.15 4.65 -34.57
N LEU A 41 17.18 4.92 -35.43
CA LEU A 41 16.20 3.94 -35.87
C LEU A 41 16.43 3.61 -37.34
N ALA A 42 16.54 2.31 -37.67
CA ALA A 42 16.66 1.85 -39.05
C ALA A 42 15.35 2.06 -39.84
N ASP A 43 14.20 1.84 -39.19
CA ASP A 43 12.87 1.98 -39.78
C ASP A 43 11.91 2.63 -38.76
N PRO A 44 11.85 3.99 -38.73
CA PRO A 44 10.98 4.70 -37.79
C PRO A 44 9.49 4.34 -37.91
N PRO A 45 8.87 4.25 -39.12
CA PRO A 45 7.47 3.85 -39.26
C PRO A 45 7.17 2.47 -38.68
N ARG A 46 8.01 1.47 -38.96
CA ARG A 46 7.84 0.12 -38.42
C ARG A 46 8.07 0.08 -36.91
N THR A 47 8.99 0.87 -36.40
CA THR A 47 9.23 1.04 -34.96
C THR A 47 7.99 1.60 -34.27
N ALA A 48 7.38 2.66 -34.80
CA ALA A 48 6.15 3.23 -34.27
C ALA A 48 5.00 2.21 -34.25
N ALA A 49 4.84 1.44 -35.33
CA ALA A 49 3.83 0.38 -35.41
C ALA A 49 4.05 -0.72 -34.36
N ALA A 50 5.29 -1.16 -34.16
CA ALA A 50 5.63 -2.19 -33.18
C ALA A 50 5.39 -1.70 -31.73
N ILE A 51 5.77 -0.45 -31.43
CA ILE A 51 5.49 0.17 -30.12
C ILE A 51 3.99 0.23 -29.85
N ARG A 52 3.19 0.66 -30.84
CA ARG A 52 1.73 0.72 -30.72
C ARG A 52 1.13 -0.67 -30.46
N GLN A 53 1.61 -1.69 -31.17
CA GLN A 53 1.17 -3.08 -30.98
C GLN A 53 1.49 -3.59 -29.57
N ALA A 54 2.67 -3.28 -29.02
CA ALA A 54 3.04 -3.62 -27.66
C ALA A 54 2.10 -3.00 -26.62
N LEU A 55 1.76 -1.71 -26.77
CA LEU A 55 0.77 -1.03 -25.92
C LEU A 55 -0.62 -1.69 -26.00
N VAL A 56 -1.10 -1.99 -27.21
CA VAL A 56 -2.40 -2.66 -27.40
C VAL A 56 -2.41 -4.05 -26.78
N LEU A 57 -1.32 -4.81 -26.91
CA LEU A 57 -1.17 -6.14 -26.30
C LEU A 57 -1.25 -6.06 -24.78
N LEU A 58 -0.53 -5.14 -24.15
CA LEU A 58 -0.57 -4.93 -22.70
C LEU A 58 -1.96 -4.55 -22.20
N SER A 59 -2.63 -3.62 -22.91
CA SER A 59 -4.00 -3.22 -22.58
C SER A 59 -4.98 -4.39 -22.68
N ARG A 60 -4.94 -5.17 -23.77
CA ARG A 60 -5.81 -6.35 -23.96
C ARG A 60 -5.56 -7.45 -22.93
N ARG A 61 -4.29 -7.72 -22.62
CA ARG A 61 -3.90 -8.76 -21.66
C ARG A 61 -4.36 -8.44 -20.24
N THR A 62 -4.16 -7.19 -19.82
CA THR A 62 -4.46 -6.77 -18.44
C THR A 62 -5.88 -6.26 -18.27
N GLY A 63 -6.55 -5.84 -19.34
CA GLY A 63 -7.83 -5.15 -19.28
C GLY A 63 -7.79 -3.85 -18.46
N ALA A 64 -6.59 -3.32 -18.19
CA ALA A 64 -6.38 -2.12 -17.41
C ALA A 64 -6.13 -0.92 -18.34
N PRO A 65 -6.55 0.29 -17.93
CA PRO A 65 -6.13 1.50 -18.63
C PRO A 65 -4.62 1.72 -18.44
N LEU A 66 -3.94 2.26 -19.46
CA LEU A 66 -2.48 2.41 -19.46
C LEU A 66 -2.06 3.85 -19.20
N ALA A 67 -1.03 4.05 -18.38
CA ALA A 67 -0.36 5.34 -18.21
C ALA A 67 1.09 5.21 -18.67
N ALA A 68 1.56 6.10 -19.54
CA ALA A 68 2.89 6.02 -20.13
C ALA A 68 3.93 6.78 -19.29
N VAL A 69 5.16 6.27 -19.22
CA VAL A 69 6.30 6.93 -18.56
C VAL A 69 7.50 6.85 -19.48
N SER A 70 8.06 7.99 -19.88
CA SER A 70 9.18 8.03 -20.84
C SER A 70 10.03 9.28 -20.66
N SER A 71 11.27 9.20 -21.15
CA SER A 71 12.17 10.35 -21.22
C SER A 71 11.95 11.27 -22.42
N ALA A 72 11.17 10.80 -23.41
CA ALA A 72 10.98 11.43 -24.71
C ALA A 72 12.31 11.78 -25.42
N ALA A 73 13.39 11.03 -25.15
CA ALA A 73 14.65 11.16 -25.86
C ALA A 73 14.47 10.95 -27.37
N ALA A 74 15.38 11.51 -28.17
CA ALA A 74 15.35 11.36 -29.62
C ALA A 74 15.27 9.88 -30.03
N GLY A 75 14.48 9.57 -31.06
CA GLY A 75 14.32 8.21 -31.59
C GLY A 75 13.10 7.50 -31.03
N ALA A 76 13.29 6.27 -30.52
CA ALA A 76 12.19 5.40 -30.11
C ALA A 76 11.34 5.99 -28.97
N ASP A 77 11.96 6.69 -28.02
CA ASP A 77 11.26 7.35 -26.91
C ASP A 77 10.28 8.43 -27.39
N THR A 78 10.64 9.20 -28.42
CA THR A 78 9.72 10.14 -29.10
C THR A 78 8.55 9.40 -29.74
N LEU A 79 8.80 8.30 -30.46
CA LEU A 79 7.73 7.51 -31.10
C LEU A 79 6.77 6.88 -30.07
N PHE A 80 7.29 6.49 -28.91
CA PHE A 80 6.44 6.03 -27.80
C PHE A 80 5.56 7.15 -27.25
N ALA A 81 6.10 8.35 -27.07
CA ALA A 81 5.31 9.51 -26.65
C ALA A 81 4.24 9.90 -27.70
N GLU A 82 4.56 9.81 -29.00
CA GLU A 82 3.58 9.97 -30.09
C GLU A 82 2.46 8.91 -30.00
N ALA A 83 2.82 7.63 -29.83
CA ALA A 83 1.84 6.55 -29.70
C ALA A 83 0.95 6.70 -28.45
N ALA A 84 1.53 7.11 -27.31
CA ALA A 84 0.75 7.41 -26.10
C ALA A 84 -0.24 8.55 -26.33
N ALA A 85 0.20 9.60 -27.02
CA ALA A 85 -0.62 10.73 -27.42
C ALA A 85 -1.76 10.36 -28.39
N GLU A 86 -1.51 9.49 -29.36
CA GLU A 86 -2.51 8.97 -30.31
C GLU A 86 -3.56 8.12 -29.61
N LEU A 87 -3.14 7.29 -28.65
CA LEU A 87 -4.02 6.44 -27.84
C LEU A 87 -4.68 7.19 -26.67
N ALA A 88 -4.47 8.52 -26.57
CA ALA A 88 -4.96 9.37 -25.49
C ALA A 88 -4.59 8.87 -24.07
N LEU A 89 -3.42 8.24 -23.94
CA LEU A 89 -2.90 7.79 -22.66
C LEU A 89 -2.36 8.99 -21.88
N PRO A 90 -2.67 9.11 -20.57
CA PRO A 90 -1.91 10.01 -19.72
C PRO A 90 -0.45 9.58 -19.70
N TRP A 91 0.47 10.55 -19.76
CA TRP A 91 1.89 10.24 -19.74
C TRP A 91 2.70 11.19 -18.88
N THR A 92 3.70 10.62 -18.20
CA THR A 92 4.69 11.33 -17.38
C THR A 92 5.99 11.45 -18.16
N LEU A 93 6.48 12.68 -18.26
CA LEU A 93 7.75 13.03 -18.87
C LEU A 93 8.86 13.08 -17.81
N LEU A 94 9.92 12.32 -18.01
CA LEU A 94 11.12 12.35 -17.16
C LEU A 94 12.28 12.96 -17.94
N LEU A 95 12.70 14.17 -17.62
CA LEU A 95 13.78 14.85 -18.30
C LEU A 95 15.11 14.63 -17.58
N PRO A 96 16.17 14.21 -18.29
CA PRO A 96 17.50 14.05 -17.70
C PRO A 96 18.18 15.41 -17.42
N ALA A 97 17.67 16.50 -17.97
CA ALA A 97 18.21 17.85 -17.77
C ALA A 97 17.12 18.90 -18.08
N SER A 98 17.43 20.19 -17.87
CA SER A 98 16.58 21.30 -18.32
C SER A 98 16.23 21.19 -19.80
N LEU A 99 15.06 21.72 -20.21
CA LEU A 99 14.60 21.66 -21.61
C LEU A 99 15.62 22.25 -22.59
N GLU A 100 16.27 23.35 -22.23
CA GLU A 100 17.33 23.99 -23.03
C GLU A 100 18.49 23.02 -23.29
N ASN A 101 18.99 22.38 -22.23
CA ASN A 101 20.07 21.40 -22.36
C ASN A 101 19.58 20.13 -23.06
N PHE A 102 18.32 19.72 -22.86
CA PHE A 102 17.72 18.56 -23.50
C PHE A 102 17.64 18.71 -25.03
N ARG A 103 17.25 19.90 -25.50
CA ARG A 103 17.15 20.25 -26.93
C ARG A 103 18.43 20.02 -27.72
N VAL A 104 19.61 20.14 -27.08
CA VAL A 104 20.92 19.95 -27.74
C VAL A 104 21.10 18.53 -28.30
N ASP A 105 20.38 17.52 -27.78
CA ASP A 105 20.46 16.14 -28.26
C ASP A 105 19.60 15.86 -29.51
N PHE A 106 18.96 16.88 -30.08
CA PHE A 106 18.01 16.74 -31.18
C PHE A 106 18.45 17.56 -32.40
N THR A 107 18.21 17.03 -33.60
CA THR A 107 18.17 17.86 -34.80
C THR A 107 16.96 18.81 -34.75
N PRO A 108 16.94 19.93 -35.51
CA PRO A 108 15.79 20.84 -35.52
C PRO A 108 14.45 20.16 -35.84
N ALA A 109 14.45 19.18 -36.73
CA ALA A 109 13.25 18.43 -37.10
C ALA A 109 12.77 17.46 -36.00
N GLU A 110 13.70 16.75 -35.33
CA GLU A 110 13.37 15.87 -34.21
C GLU A 110 12.90 16.66 -32.99
N TRP A 111 13.51 17.83 -32.73
CA TRP A 111 13.07 18.73 -31.67
C TRP A 111 11.65 19.23 -31.93
N ALA A 112 11.35 19.71 -33.14
CA ALA A 112 10.01 20.18 -33.49
C ALA A 112 8.92 19.10 -33.32
N ARG A 113 9.27 17.81 -33.47
CA ARG A 113 8.36 16.71 -33.13
C ARG A 113 8.19 16.56 -31.61
N THR A 114 9.30 16.47 -30.90
CA THR A 114 9.31 16.23 -29.44
C THR A 114 8.68 17.40 -28.68
N GLU A 115 9.00 18.63 -29.04
CA GLU A 115 8.49 19.88 -28.44
C GLU A 115 6.97 19.96 -28.49
N ARG A 116 6.32 19.47 -29.56
CA ARG A 116 4.85 19.41 -29.65
C ARG A 116 4.22 18.42 -28.67
N LEU A 117 4.98 17.45 -28.18
CA LEU A 117 4.50 16.46 -27.22
C LEU A 117 4.63 16.97 -25.80
N LEU A 118 5.72 17.67 -25.45
CA LEU A 118 6.05 18.03 -24.06
C LEU A 118 4.89 18.68 -23.28
N PRO A 119 4.12 19.64 -23.84
CA PRO A 119 3.00 20.26 -23.12
C PRO A 119 1.82 19.31 -22.84
N ARG A 120 1.78 18.15 -23.51
CA ARG A 120 0.74 17.12 -23.34
C ARG A 120 1.05 16.17 -22.18
N ALA A 121 2.25 16.22 -21.59
CA ALA A 121 2.58 15.44 -20.41
C ALA A 121 1.71 15.90 -19.25
N ILE A 122 1.11 14.96 -18.52
CA ILE A 122 0.32 15.29 -17.32
C ILE A 122 1.20 15.66 -16.14
N GLN A 123 2.48 15.28 -16.20
CA GLN A 123 3.50 15.59 -15.21
C GLN A 123 4.87 15.57 -15.87
N THR A 124 5.71 16.52 -15.50
CA THR A 124 7.12 16.58 -15.93
C THR A 124 8.01 16.56 -14.70
N HIS A 125 8.99 15.66 -14.68
CA HIS A 125 10.06 15.63 -13.70
C HIS A 125 11.38 15.98 -14.39
N VAL A 126 12.21 16.78 -13.75
CA VAL A 126 13.55 17.12 -14.26
C VAL A 126 14.56 16.63 -13.24
N GLU A 127 15.51 15.81 -13.66
CA GLU A 127 16.60 15.39 -12.79
C GLU A 127 17.46 16.59 -12.35
N PRO A 128 17.95 16.61 -11.10
CA PRO A 128 18.78 17.69 -10.60
C PRO A 128 20.04 17.89 -11.46
N PRO A 129 20.48 19.14 -11.65
CA PRO A 129 21.75 19.42 -12.31
C PRO A 129 22.91 18.88 -11.47
N GLY A 130 23.98 18.39 -12.12
CA GLY A 130 25.22 18.00 -11.44
C GLY A 130 25.79 16.65 -11.85
N ALA A 131 25.00 15.79 -12.49
CA ALA A 131 25.50 14.55 -13.07
C ALA A 131 26.12 14.81 -14.46
N ALA A 132 27.17 14.05 -14.80
CA ALA A 132 27.65 14.00 -16.19
C ALA A 132 26.50 13.59 -17.12
N ARG A 133 26.43 14.17 -18.34
CA ARG A 133 25.30 14.02 -19.29
C ARG A 133 24.80 12.56 -19.42
N ARG A 134 25.71 11.60 -19.60
CA ARG A 134 25.40 10.17 -19.72
C ARG A 134 24.79 9.58 -18.44
N MET A 135 25.30 9.97 -17.28
CA MET A 135 24.76 9.54 -16.00
C MET A 135 23.37 10.13 -15.76
N ALA A 136 23.10 11.35 -16.23
CA ALA A 136 21.77 11.94 -16.17
C ALA A 136 20.74 11.15 -17.00
N PHE A 137 21.13 10.67 -18.19
CA PHE A 137 20.29 9.75 -18.98
C PHE A 137 20.09 8.41 -18.30
N LEU A 138 21.14 7.83 -17.70
CA LEU A 138 21.02 6.59 -16.94
C LEU A 138 20.08 6.75 -15.75
N GLN A 139 20.23 7.82 -14.97
CA GLN A 139 19.38 8.14 -13.82
C GLN A 139 17.91 8.30 -14.24
N CYS A 140 17.67 8.99 -15.35
CA CYS A 140 16.34 9.13 -15.92
C CYS A 140 15.74 7.76 -16.32
N GLY A 141 16.53 6.91 -16.99
CA GLY A 141 16.11 5.54 -17.34
C GLY A 141 15.85 4.66 -16.11
N ILE A 142 16.66 4.76 -15.07
CA ILE A 142 16.43 4.12 -13.77
C ILE A 142 15.09 4.57 -13.19
N ARG A 143 14.82 5.88 -13.21
CA ARG A 143 13.53 6.41 -12.73
C ARG A 143 12.36 5.89 -13.56
N VAL A 144 12.47 5.76 -14.89
CA VAL A 144 11.42 5.12 -15.72
C VAL A 144 11.08 3.73 -15.17
N VAL A 145 12.09 2.92 -14.84
CA VAL A 145 11.91 1.55 -14.31
C VAL A 145 11.26 1.57 -12.91
N GLU A 146 11.62 2.54 -12.06
CA GLU A 146 11.04 2.69 -10.72
C GLU A 146 9.57 3.14 -10.76
N GLU A 147 9.20 3.96 -11.75
CA GLU A 147 7.87 4.54 -11.92
C GLU A 147 6.90 3.63 -12.67
N CYS A 148 7.39 2.61 -13.39
CA CYS A 148 6.55 1.71 -14.17
C CYS A 148 6.23 0.40 -13.45
N ASP A 149 5.11 -0.20 -13.83
CA ASP A 149 4.75 -1.59 -13.48
C ASP A 149 5.34 -2.59 -14.49
N VAL A 150 5.50 -2.16 -15.74
CA VAL A 150 6.10 -2.94 -16.84
C VAL A 150 6.99 -2.03 -17.69
N LEU A 151 8.17 -2.51 -18.07
CA LEU A 151 9.05 -1.82 -19.00
C LEU A 151 8.81 -2.35 -20.41
N VAL A 152 8.62 -1.45 -21.36
CA VAL A 152 8.70 -1.75 -22.80
C VAL A 152 10.05 -1.25 -23.32
N ALA A 153 10.80 -2.11 -24.00
CA ALA A 153 12.12 -1.75 -24.52
C ALA A 153 12.23 -1.95 -26.04
N PHE A 154 12.78 -0.99 -26.77
CA PHE A 154 13.21 -1.18 -28.17
C PHE A 154 14.74 -1.31 -28.22
N TRP A 155 15.22 -2.55 -28.26
CA TRP A 155 16.59 -2.90 -27.87
C TRP A 155 17.15 -4.04 -28.72
N ASN A 156 18.47 -4.23 -28.76
CA ASN A 156 19.17 -5.22 -29.58
C ASN A 156 19.82 -6.36 -28.77
N ASP A 157 19.35 -6.61 -27.54
CA ASP A 157 19.90 -7.59 -26.58
C ASP A 157 21.38 -7.38 -26.17
N GLU A 158 21.96 -6.21 -26.48
CA GLU A 158 23.34 -5.87 -26.15
C GLU A 158 23.43 -4.76 -25.10
N ARG A 159 24.27 -4.98 -24.08
CA ARG A 159 24.66 -3.92 -23.16
C ARG A 159 25.76 -3.10 -23.84
N GLY A 160 25.40 -1.96 -24.40
CA GLY A 160 26.33 -1.11 -25.16
C GLY A 160 27.63 -0.79 -24.38
N PRO A 161 28.71 -0.40 -25.07
CA PRO A 161 30.05 -0.27 -24.46
C PRO A 161 30.19 0.89 -23.47
N THR A 162 29.21 1.80 -23.41
CA THR A 162 29.24 2.99 -22.57
C THR A 162 28.00 3.08 -21.67
N PRO A 163 28.13 3.52 -20.41
CA PRO A 163 27.01 3.71 -19.50
C PRO A 163 25.94 4.68 -20.01
N GLY A 164 24.68 4.36 -19.73
CA GLY A 164 23.52 5.23 -20.02
C GLY A 164 22.79 4.90 -21.32
N GLY A 165 23.02 3.71 -21.88
CA GLY A 165 22.24 3.17 -23.00
C GLY A 165 21.03 2.35 -22.56
N THR A 166 20.18 2.00 -23.51
CA THR A 166 18.99 1.13 -23.31
C THR A 166 19.33 -0.18 -22.60
N GLY A 167 20.49 -0.79 -22.92
CA GLY A 167 20.93 -2.04 -22.29
C GLY A 167 21.19 -1.93 -20.78
N ASP A 168 21.61 -0.77 -20.27
CA ASP A 168 21.78 -0.57 -18.82
C ASP A 168 20.43 -0.48 -18.10
N VAL A 169 19.46 0.19 -18.73
CA VAL A 169 18.09 0.31 -18.20
C VAL A 169 17.41 -1.06 -18.18
N VAL A 170 17.58 -1.86 -19.24
CA VAL A 170 17.07 -3.24 -19.29
C VAL A 170 17.76 -4.13 -18.26
N ALA A 171 19.08 -4.04 -18.10
CA ALA A 171 19.80 -4.77 -17.07
C ALA A 171 19.31 -4.44 -15.66
N TYR A 172 19.06 -3.16 -15.38
CA TYR A 172 18.49 -2.70 -14.11
C TYR A 172 17.05 -3.23 -13.90
N ALA A 173 16.20 -3.17 -14.93
CA ALA A 173 14.85 -3.72 -14.88
C ALA A 173 14.83 -5.24 -14.59
N ARG A 174 15.70 -6.00 -15.26
CA ARG A 174 15.89 -7.44 -15.01
C ARG A 174 16.36 -7.70 -13.57
N ALA A 175 17.30 -6.91 -13.04
CA ALA A 175 17.79 -7.05 -11.67
C ALA A 175 16.70 -6.81 -10.60
N LEU A 176 15.72 -5.94 -10.89
CA LEU A 176 14.56 -5.73 -10.02
C LEU A 176 13.42 -6.74 -10.23
N GLY A 177 13.58 -7.69 -11.17
CA GLY A 177 12.51 -8.61 -11.56
C GLY A 177 11.30 -7.90 -12.17
N LYS A 178 11.49 -6.72 -12.80
CA LYS A 178 10.40 -5.98 -13.44
C LYS A 178 9.86 -6.76 -14.64
N PRO A 179 8.53 -6.87 -14.82
CA PRO A 179 7.95 -7.33 -16.08
C PRO A 179 8.52 -6.53 -17.27
N LEU A 180 9.01 -7.24 -18.29
CA LEU A 180 9.67 -6.66 -19.45
C LEU A 180 9.06 -7.20 -20.75
N LEU A 181 8.68 -6.28 -21.63
CA LEU A 181 8.24 -6.58 -22.98
C LEU A 181 9.19 -5.86 -23.94
N TRP A 182 10.03 -6.58 -24.67
CA TRP A 182 11.02 -5.92 -25.53
C TRP A 182 10.90 -6.33 -26.99
N ILE A 183 11.17 -5.36 -27.86
CA ILE A 183 11.11 -5.47 -29.31
C ILE A 183 12.55 -5.43 -29.81
N HIS A 184 12.98 -6.49 -30.49
CA HIS A 184 14.33 -6.56 -31.04
C HIS A 184 14.50 -5.53 -32.16
N ALA A 185 15.47 -4.62 -32.04
CA ALA A 185 15.59 -3.45 -32.90
C ALA A 185 15.90 -3.75 -34.38
N GLY A 186 16.53 -4.90 -34.66
CA GLY A 186 16.86 -5.32 -36.03
C GLY A 186 15.80 -6.21 -36.70
N THR A 187 15.11 -7.05 -35.92
CA THR A 187 14.19 -8.07 -36.46
C THR A 187 12.72 -7.74 -36.18
N PHE A 188 12.46 -6.82 -35.26
CA PHE A 188 11.14 -6.49 -34.71
C PHE A 188 10.45 -7.69 -34.02
N ALA A 189 11.22 -8.71 -33.64
CA ALA A 189 10.71 -9.81 -32.84
C ALA A 189 10.31 -9.30 -31.45
N LEU A 190 9.16 -9.74 -30.95
CA LEU A 190 8.65 -9.40 -29.63
C LEU A 190 9.03 -10.49 -28.63
N HIS A 191 9.59 -10.08 -27.50
CA HIS A 191 10.04 -10.97 -26.44
C HIS A 191 9.38 -10.58 -25.11
N GLU A 192 8.93 -11.58 -24.37
CA GLU A 192 8.23 -11.42 -23.10
C GLU A 192 9.06 -12.01 -21.97
N GLU A 193 9.28 -11.23 -20.91
CA GLU A 193 10.01 -11.64 -19.72
C GLU A 193 9.22 -11.26 -18.47
N ASN A 194 8.99 -12.25 -17.60
CA ASN A 194 8.30 -12.07 -16.32
C ASN A 194 6.93 -11.35 -16.39
N LEU A 195 6.19 -11.46 -17.51
CA LEU A 195 4.87 -10.83 -17.64
C LEU A 195 3.80 -11.47 -16.75
N SER A 196 4.05 -12.65 -16.19
CA SER A 196 3.22 -13.25 -15.13
C SER A 196 3.23 -12.46 -13.83
N ALA A 197 4.24 -11.62 -13.60
CA ALA A 197 4.35 -10.76 -12.42
C ALA A 197 3.70 -9.37 -12.61
N LEU A 198 3.02 -9.13 -13.74
CA LEU A 198 2.21 -7.92 -13.91
C LEU A 198 1.22 -7.78 -12.74
N PRO A 199 1.03 -6.56 -12.20
CA PRO A 199 0.06 -6.35 -11.13
C PRO A 199 -1.35 -6.64 -11.68
N VAL A 200 -1.88 -7.82 -11.38
CA VAL A 200 -3.18 -8.28 -11.91
C VAL A 200 -4.36 -7.51 -11.29
N SER A 201 -4.14 -6.81 -10.17
CA SER A 201 -5.15 -5.96 -9.52
C SER A 201 -4.53 -5.17 -8.37
N LEU A 202 -5.28 -4.20 -7.81
CA LEU A 202 -5.04 -3.78 -6.43
C LEU A 202 -5.09 -5.04 -5.53
N PRO A 203 -4.31 -5.11 -4.44
CA PRO A 203 -4.25 -6.29 -3.57
C PRO A 203 -5.64 -6.81 -3.17
N ALA A 204 -5.76 -8.14 -3.07
CA ALA A 204 -7.02 -8.90 -3.03
C ALA A 204 -8.10 -8.32 -2.09
N GLY A 205 -9.26 -7.97 -2.67
CA GLY A 205 -10.43 -7.45 -1.94
C GLY A 205 -11.22 -6.35 -2.65
N GLN A 206 -11.29 -6.37 -4.00
CA GLN A 206 -12.14 -5.54 -4.87
C GLN A 206 -12.38 -4.09 -4.42
N ALA A 207 -11.35 -3.26 -4.53
CA ALA A 207 -11.56 -1.82 -4.63
C ALA A 207 -11.88 -1.46 -6.08
N ALA A 208 -13.14 -1.64 -6.47
CA ALA A 208 -13.63 -1.27 -7.79
C ALA A 208 -14.16 0.18 -7.73
N VAL A 209 -13.48 1.11 -8.39
CA VAL A 209 -14.04 2.45 -8.61
C VAL A 209 -15.25 2.30 -9.54
N ALA A 210 -16.37 2.93 -9.22
CA ALA A 210 -17.60 2.83 -10.02
C ALA A 210 -17.30 3.39 -11.42
N ALA A 211 -17.91 2.80 -12.45
CA ALA A 211 -17.77 3.27 -13.82
C ALA A 211 -18.10 4.77 -13.90
N GLY A 212 -17.16 5.57 -14.39
CA GLY A 212 -17.30 7.03 -14.54
C GLY A 212 -16.84 7.89 -13.37
N ALA A 213 -16.51 7.32 -12.20
CA ALA A 213 -15.93 8.11 -11.12
C ALA A 213 -14.46 8.47 -11.44
N THR A 214 -14.14 9.76 -11.36
CA THR A 214 -12.80 10.31 -11.63
C THR A 214 -12.35 11.26 -10.52
N GLY A 215 -11.07 11.63 -10.51
CA GLY A 215 -10.52 12.61 -9.58
C GLY A 215 -10.78 12.31 -8.11
N ILE A 216 -11.20 13.33 -7.36
CA ILE A 216 -11.44 13.23 -5.91
C ILE A 216 -12.59 12.27 -5.58
N ALA A 217 -13.60 12.14 -6.46
CA ALA A 217 -14.72 11.25 -6.23
C ALA A 217 -14.28 9.77 -6.27
N ALA A 218 -13.44 9.41 -7.24
CA ALA A 218 -12.82 8.09 -7.30
C ALA A 218 -11.95 7.80 -6.07
N ALA A 219 -11.13 8.78 -5.65
CA ALA A 219 -10.31 8.65 -4.46
C ALA A 219 -11.15 8.47 -3.16
N ARG A 220 -12.29 9.15 -3.06
CA ARG A 220 -13.25 8.97 -1.95
C ARG A 220 -13.89 7.59 -1.95
N GLN A 221 -14.28 7.09 -3.12
CA GLN A 221 -14.84 5.75 -3.22
C GLN A 221 -13.83 4.68 -2.78
N LEU A 222 -12.57 4.79 -3.20
CA LEU A 222 -11.50 3.91 -2.72
C LEU A 222 -11.35 3.98 -1.19
N PHE A 223 -11.33 5.21 -0.63
CA PHE A 223 -11.30 5.39 0.82
C PHE A 223 -12.47 4.69 1.52
N ASP A 224 -13.69 4.89 1.04
CA ASP A 224 -14.90 4.33 1.65
C ASP A 224 -14.93 2.80 1.58
N GLN A 225 -14.46 2.21 0.47
CA GLN A 225 -14.32 0.77 0.31
C GLN A 225 -13.32 0.19 1.32
N PHE A 226 -12.09 0.71 1.33
CA PHE A 226 -11.05 0.24 2.26
C PHE A 226 -11.43 0.49 3.72
N SER A 227 -12.07 1.62 4.02
CA SER A 227 -12.57 1.95 5.35
C SER A 227 -13.66 0.98 5.80
N THR A 228 -14.58 0.61 4.90
CA THR A 228 -15.64 -0.36 5.18
C THR A 228 -15.07 -1.77 5.42
N GLN A 229 -14.15 -2.21 4.57
CA GLN A 229 -13.47 -3.49 4.72
C GLN A 229 -12.66 -3.55 6.04
N ALA A 230 -11.93 -2.48 6.36
CA ALA A 230 -11.24 -2.36 7.64
C ALA A 230 -12.22 -2.40 8.83
N LYS A 231 -13.37 -1.73 8.76
CA LYS A 231 -14.37 -1.78 9.86
C LYS A 231 -14.96 -3.19 10.03
N LYS A 232 -15.22 -3.92 8.94
CA LYS A 232 -15.78 -5.28 8.95
C LYS A 232 -14.90 -6.26 9.71
N HIS A 233 -13.58 -6.23 9.50
CA HIS A 233 -12.65 -7.20 10.11
C HIS A 233 -12.03 -6.74 11.43
N ARG A 234 -12.20 -5.45 11.80
CA ARG A 234 -11.67 -4.83 13.03
C ARG A 234 -11.99 -5.57 14.34
N PRO A 235 -13.24 -5.99 14.65
CA PRO A 235 -13.56 -6.56 15.97
C PRO A 235 -12.84 -7.89 16.20
N LEU A 236 -12.70 -8.69 15.14
CA LEU A 236 -11.97 -9.96 15.16
C LEU A 236 -10.46 -9.73 15.34
N ALA A 237 -9.91 -8.68 14.72
CA ALA A 237 -8.49 -8.39 14.76
C ALA A 237 -8.00 -7.74 16.07
N LEU A 238 -8.73 -6.77 16.63
CA LEU A 238 -8.25 -5.96 17.76
C LEU A 238 -8.44 -6.59 19.15
N ASN A 239 -9.23 -7.67 19.23
CA ASN A 239 -9.58 -8.29 20.49
C ASN A 239 -8.91 -9.64 20.71
N LEU A 240 -8.08 -10.13 19.79
CA LEU A 240 -7.44 -11.45 19.89
C LEU A 240 -6.80 -11.71 21.27
N ASN A 241 -5.84 -10.88 21.69
CA ASN A 241 -5.17 -11.05 22.99
C ASN A 241 -6.14 -10.97 24.18
N LEU A 242 -7.18 -10.13 24.07
CA LEU A 242 -8.19 -10.01 25.12
C LEU A 242 -9.08 -11.25 25.16
N SER A 243 -9.49 -11.76 24.01
CA SER A 243 -10.25 -13.00 23.89
C SER A 243 -9.46 -14.18 24.46
N LEU A 244 -8.15 -14.25 24.22
CA LEU A 244 -7.29 -15.28 24.81
C LEU A 244 -7.27 -15.18 26.34
N VAL A 245 -7.08 -13.98 26.91
CA VAL A 245 -7.13 -13.76 28.36
C VAL A 245 -8.49 -14.19 28.94
N VAL A 246 -9.60 -13.80 28.31
CA VAL A 246 -10.96 -14.15 28.75
C VAL A 246 -11.23 -15.65 28.67
N LEU A 247 -10.79 -16.32 27.59
CA LEU A 247 -10.96 -17.77 27.44
C LEU A 247 -10.20 -18.56 28.51
N HIS A 248 -8.98 -18.14 28.88
CA HIS A 248 -8.23 -18.77 29.97
C HIS A 248 -8.89 -18.54 31.34
N GLN A 249 -9.47 -17.35 31.56
CA GLN A 249 -10.26 -17.08 32.77
C GLN A 249 -11.53 -17.93 32.81
N LEU A 250 -12.25 -18.09 31.70
CA LEU A 250 -13.43 -18.96 31.61
C LEU A 250 -13.08 -20.43 31.90
N ALA A 251 -12.00 -20.93 31.31
CA ALA A 251 -11.50 -22.27 31.57
C ALA A 251 -11.16 -22.50 33.06
N THR A 252 -10.65 -21.46 33.73
CA THR A 252 -10.39 -21.47 35.17
C THR A 252 -11.69 -21.49 35.97
N LEU A 253 -12.67 -20.65 35.63
CA LEU A 253 -13.95 -20.59 36.33
C LEU A 253 -14.69 -21.93 36.28
N VAL A 254 -14.66 -22.61 35.13
CA VAL A 254 -15.19 -23.98 34.99
C VAL A 254 -14.48 -24.96 35.92
N ALA A 255 -13.16 -24.87 36.03
CA ALA A 255 -12.38 -25.73 36.94
C ALA A 255 -12.69 -25.46 38.42
N VAL A 256 -12.82 -24.18 38.81
CA VAL A 256 -13.15 -23.79 40.18
C VAL A 256 -14.58 -24.22 40.55
N ALA A 257 -15.56 -24.06 39.65
CA ALA A 257 -16.93 -24.52 39.88
C ALA A 257 -16.98 -26.04 40.16
N ALA A 258 -16.21 -26.84 39.41
CA ALA A 258 -16.12 -28.28 39.65
C ALA A 258 -15.49 -28.65 41.00
N LEU A 259 -14.64 -27.78 41.57
CA LEU A 259 -14.05 -27.97 42.91
C LEU A 259 -15.01 -27.58 44.03
N LEU A 260 -15.75 -26.47 43.86
CA LEU A 260 -16.66 -25.96 44.89
C LEU A 260 -17.93 -26.81 45.02
N TRP A 261 -18.40 -27.42 43.93
CA TRP A 261 -19.56 -28.31 43.93
C TRP A 261 -19.16 -29.76 43.68
N SER A 262 -18.27 -30.27 44.54
CA SER A 262 -17.75 -31.64 44.47
C SER A 262 -18.83 -32.71 44.46
N ASP A 263 -19.98 -32.44 45.09
CA ASP A 263 -21.06 -33.42 45.26
C ASP A 263 -21.90 -33.61 43.99
N SER A 264 -21.70 -32.78 42.97
CA SER A 264 -22.40 -32.89 41.68
C SER A 264 -21.65 -33.82 40.72
N ALA A 265 -22.19 -35.01 40.51
CA ALA A 265 -21.68 -35.97 39.53
C ALA A 265 -21.60 -35.38 38.10
N HIS A 266 -22.60 -34.58 37.72
CA HIS A 266 -22.64 -33.91 36.42
C HIS A 266 -21.51 -32.89 36.24
N LEU A 267 -21.24 -32.03 37.23
CA LEU A 267 -20.16 -31.05 37.13
C LEU A 267 -18.79 -31.73 37.09
N HIS A 268 -18.61 -32.80 37.88
CA HIS A 268 -17.37 -33.58 37.90
C HIS A 268 -17.05 -34.20 36.53
N GLU A 269 -18.06 -34.71 35.83
CA GLU A 269 -17.89 -35.34 34.51
C GLU A 269 -17.67 -34.31 33.39
N TRP A 270 -18.49 -33.25 33.35
CA TRP A 270 -18.54 -32.35 32.19
C TRP A 270 -17.52 -31.20 32.27
N ALA A 271 -17.19 -30.70 33.46
CA ALA A 271 -16.31 -29.54 33.58
C ALA A 271 -14.91 -29.73 32.96
N PRO A 272 -14.23 -30.88 33.10
CA PRO A 272 -12.95 -31.11 32.43
C PRO A 272 -13.07 -31.08 30.90
N ARG A 273 -14.15 -31.66 30.34
CA ARG A 273 -14.40 -31.70 28.89
C ARG A 273 -14.62 -30.29 28.35
N VAL A 274 -15.47 -29.49 29.01
CA VAL A 274 -15.74 -28.10 28.64
C VAL A 274 -14.47 -27.25 28.74
N LYS A 275 -13.70 -27.40 29.83
CA LYS A 275 -12.43 -26.69 30.01
C LYS A 275 -11.44 -26.99 28.87
N ILE A 276 -11.23 -28.26 28.55
CA ILE A 276 -10.35 -28.68 27.46
C ILE A 276 -10.83 -28.07 26.13
N ALA A 277 -12.13 -28.11 25.85
CA ALA A 277 -12.70 -27.50 24.65
C ALA A 277 -12.43 -25.98 24.58
N VAL A 278 -12.59 -25.26 25.70
CA VAL A 278 -12.30 -23.82 25.77
C VAL A 278 -10.81 -23.52 25.52
N LEU A 279 -9.90 -24.32 26.07
CA LEU A 279 -8.46 -24.14 25.88
C LEU A 279 -8.01 -24.51 24.46
N LEU A 280 -8.55 -25.58 23.89
CA LEU A 280 -8.31 -25.93 22.48
C LEU A 280 -8.84 -24.84 21.54
N PHE A 281 -10.00 -24.28 21.85
CA PHE A 281 -10.52 -23.13 21.11
C PHE A 281 -9.60 -21.91 21.25
N ALA A 282 -9.11 -21.59 22.45
CA ALA A 282 -8.15 -20.51 22.65
C ALA A 282 -6.86 -20.72 21.83
N LEU A 283 -6.38 -21.96 21.69
CA LEU A 283 -5.23 -22.29 20.85
C LEU A 283 -5.53 -22.13 19.35
N ALA A 284 -6.74 -22.49 18.90
CA ALA A 284 -7.14 -22.41 17.50
C ALA A 284 -7.46 -20.97 17.03
N VAL A 285 -7.94 -20.10 17.92
CA VAL A 285 -8.42 -18.75 17.59
C VAL A 285 -7.41 -17.89 16.80
N PRO A 286 -6.11 -17.81 17.15
CA PRO A 286 -5.13 -17.07 16.35
C PRO A 286 -5.03 -17.54 14.90
N TRP A 287 -5.08 -18.86 14.68
CA TRP A 287 -5.05 -19.45 13.33
C TRP A 287 -6.34 -19.15 12.57
N LEU A 288 -7.50 -19.35 13.21
CA LEU A 288 -8.82 -19.08 12.63
C LEU A 288 -8.99 -17.62 12.21
N LEU A 289 -8.39 -16.69 12.95
CA LEU A 289 -8.52 -15.25 12.71
C LEU A 289 -7.37 -14.66 11.89
N HIS A 290 -6.37 -15.45 11.50
CA HIS A 290 -5.19 -14.96 10.78
C HIS A 290 -5.55 -14.20 9.51
N HIS A 291 -6.42 -14.78 8.67
CA HIS A 291 -6.86 -14.15 7.42
C HIS A 291 -7.62 -12.85 7.68
N ALA A 292 -8.57 -12.84 8.62
CA ALA A 292 -9.32 -11.64 8.98
C ALA A 292 -8.40 -10.53 9.50
N HIS A 293 -7.37 -10.89 10.28
CA HIS A 293 -6.36 -9.95 10.75
C HIS A 293 -5.49 -9.43 9.60
N ALA A 294 -5.08 -10.29 8.66
CA ALA A 294 -4.33 -9.88 7.47
C ALA A 294 -5.12 -8.88 6.62
N THR A 295 -6.35 -9.21 6.25
CA THR A 295 -7.23 -8.33 5.47
C THR A 295 -7.50 -7.02 6.21
N TRP A 296 -7.76 -7.05 7.52
CA TRP A 296 -7.95 -5.85 8.32
C TRP A 296 -6.77 -4.89 8.24
N ARG A 297 -5.54 -5.42 8.35
CA ARG A 297 -4.30 -4.62 8.32
C ARG A 297 -4.13 -3.92 6.98
N ASP A 298 -4.25 -4.66 5.88
CA ASP A 298 -4.03 -4.13 4.53
C ASP A 298 -5.08 -3.07 4.20
N SER A 299 -6.36 -3.36 4.43
CA SER A 299 -7.44 -2.40 4.19
C SER A 299 -7.31 -1.16 5.08
N ARG A 300 -6.87 -1.31 6.33
CA ARG A 300 -6.62 -0.16 7.21
C ARG A 300 -5.50 0.73 6.66
N ALA A 301 -4.41 0.13 6.17
CA ALA A 301 -3.30 0.87 5.61
C ALA A 301 -3.68 1.61 4.32
N GLN A 302 -4.37 0.92 3.42
CA GLN A 302 -4.91 1.51 2.19
C GLN A 302 -5.90 2.64 2.48
N ALA A 303 -6.80 2.46 3.46
CA ALA A 303 -7.72 3.51 3.88
C ALA A 303 -7.00 4.75 4.41
N GLU A 304 -5.94 4.61 5.21
CA GLU A 304 -5.20 5.78 5.71
C GLU A 304 -4.41 6.48 4.58
N ILE A 305 -3.87 5.74 3.62
CA ILE A 305 -3.25 6.30 2.42
C ILE A 305 -4.25 7.13 1.62
N CYS A 306 -5.45 6.59 1.35
CA CYS A 306 -6.50 7.33 0.68
C CYS A 306 -6.95 8.55 1.51
N ARG A 307 -7.06 8.40 2.83
CA ARG A 307 -7.43 9.51 3.73
C ARG A 307 -6.41 10.64 3.71
N SER A 308 -5.13 10.30 3.71
CA SER A 308 -4.01 11.23 3.58
C SER A 308 -4.11 11.97 2.24
N ALA A 309 -4.21 11.22 1.13
CA ALA A 309 -4.37 11.78 -0.21
C ALA A 309 -5.56 12.74 -0.33
N LEU A 310 -6.71 12.39 0.25
CA LEU A 310 -7.90 13.24 0.25
C LEU A 310 -7.71 14.53 1.07
N ALA A 311 -6.91 14.49 2.13
CA ALA A 311 -6.67 15.63 3.00
C ALA A 311 -5.83 16.72 2.31
N PHE A 312 -4.81 16.33 1.56
CA PHE A 312 -3.98 17.26 0.78
C PHE A 312 -4.40 17.38 -0.69
N TRP A 313 -5.50 16.73 -1.11
CA TRP A 313 -6.00 16.81 -2.48
C TRP A 313 -6.17 18.25 -3.00
N PRO A 314 -6.73 19.19 -2.21
CA PRO A 314 -6.92 20.58 -2.66
C PRO A 314 -5.62 21.40 -2.71
N ALA A 315 -4.49 20.87 -2.24
CA ALA A 315 -3.22 21.59 -2.25
C ALA A 315 -2.82 21.94 -3.69
N PRO A 316 -2.37 23.19 -3.96
CA PRO A 316 -1.91 23.58 -5.31
C PRO A 316 -0.78 22.68 -5.82
N ASP A 317 0.10 22.23 -4.92
CA ASP A 317 1.26 21.39 -5.21
C ASP A 317 1.10 19.92 -4.75
N ALA A 318 -0.14 19.42 -4.66
CA ALA A 318 -0.45 18.05 -4.25
C ALA A 318 0.43 16.96 -4.91
N PRO A 319 0.80 17.03 -6.21
CA PRO A 319 1.69 16.05 -6.83
C PRO A 319 3.08 15.95 -6.15
N ALA A 320 3.63 17.05 -5.64
CA ALA A 320 4.91 17.04 -4.92
C ALA A 320 4.76 16.32 -3.57
N ILE A 321 3.64 16.52 -2.88
CA ILE A 321 3.32 15.84 -1.61
C ILE A 321 3.19 14.34 -1.84
N PHE A 322 2.49 13.89 -2.90
CA PHE A 322 2.42 12.47 -3.27
C PHE A 322 3.82 11.85 -3.44
N THR A 323 4.69 12.52 -4.19
CA THR A 323 6.07 12.04 -4.43
C THR A 323 6.88 11.95 -3.14
N ALA A 324 6.74 12.92 -2.23
CA ALA A 324 7.45 12.95 -0.95
C ALA A 324 6.96 11.90 0.07
N LEU A 325 5.76 11.35 -0.12
CA LEU A 325 5.10 10.39 0.78
C LEU A 325 5.11 8.96 0.26
N ARG A 326 5.92 8.64 -0.76
CA ARG A 326 5.95 7.29 -1.35
C ARG A 326 6.34 6.21 -0.35
N LEU A 327 5.55 5.13 -0.36
CA LEU A 327 5.69 3.95 0.47
C LEU A 327 5.85 2.73 -0.43
N PRO A 328 7.02 2.05 -0.43
CA PRO A 328 7.30 0.92 -1.32
C PRO A 328 6.20 -0.15 -1.36
N VAL A 329 5.64 -0.48 -0.19
CA VAL A 329 4.60 -1.51 -0.03
C VAL A 329 3.26 -1.14 -0.69
N PHE A 330 2.98 0.15 -0.89
CA PHE A 330 1.70 0.65 -1.43
C PHE A 330 1.87 1.57 -2.65
N LEU A 331 3.01 1.48 -3.35
CA LEU A 331 3.34 2.35 -4.48
C LEU A 331 2.25 2.37 -5.56
N THR A 332 1.69 1.22 -5.91
CA THR A 332 0.65 1.13 -6.95
C THR A 332 -0.58 1.96 -6.58
N LEU A 333 -1.04 1.89 -5.33
CA LEU A 333 -2.17 2.70 -4.86
C LEU A 333 -1.83 4.19 -4.86
N GLN A 334 -0.63 4.56 -4.42
CA GLN A 334 -0.22 5.97 -4.38
C GLN A 334 -0.05 6.56 -5.78
N ARG A 335 0.56 5.84 -6.72
CA ARG A 335 0.64 6.24 -8.14
C ARG A 335 -0.75 6.39 -8.75
N HIS A 336 -1.66 5.47 -8.44
CA HIS A 336 -3.05 5.56 -8.88
C HIS A 336 -3.75 6.82 -8.36
N LEU A 337 -3.64 7.12 -7.06
CA LEU A 337 -4.22 8.34 -6.46
C LEU A 337 -3.59 9.62 -7.03
N GLN A 338 -2.27 9.64 -7.23
CA GLN A 338 -1.56 10.75 -7.85
C GLN A 338 -2.05 10.97 -9.29
N LEU A 339 -2.20 9.90 -10.07
CA LEU A 339 -2.72 9.97 -11.44
C LEU A 339 -4.16 10.49 -11.48
N LEU A 340 -5.03 10.02 -10.59
CA LEU A 340 -6.39 10.57 -10.45
C LEU A 340 -6.37 12.07 -10.16
N ARG A 341 -5.44 12.54 -9.32
CA ARG A 341 -5.25 13.97 -9.01
C ARG A 341 -4.69 14.77 -10.19
N LEU A 342 -3.84 14.17 -11.02
CA LEU A 342 -3.28 14.83 -12.21
C LEU A 342 -4.31 14.93 -13.33
N LEU A 343 -5.13 13.89 -13.53
CA LEU A 343 -6.20 13.85 -14.53
C LEU A 343 -7.37 14.78 -14.20
N ALA A 344 -7.64 14.99 -12.92
CA ALA A 344 -8.73 15.83 -12.45
C ALA A 344 -8.25 16.64 -11.23
N PRO A 345 -7.54 17.76 -11.46
CA PRO A 345 -6.94 18.54 -10.39
C PRO A 345 -7.95 19.13 -9.42
N GLY A 346 -9.19 19.35 -9.88
CA GLY A 346 -10.20 20.11 -9.15
C GLY A 346 -9.88 21.60 -9.14
N ASP A 347 -10.75 22.38 -8.49
CA ASP A 347 -10.50 23.81 -8.30
C ASP A 347 -9.33 23.99 -7.34
N ALA A 348 -8.32 24.76 -7.76
CA ALA A 348 -7.20 25.11 -6.90
C ALA A 348 -7.73 25.97 -5.74
N ALA A 349 -7.71 25.41 -4.53
CA ALA A 349 -8.02 26.18 -3.33
C ALA A 349 -6.96 27.26 -3.14
N SER A 350 -7.36 28.43 -2.65
CA SER A 350 -6.37 29.41 -2.19
C SER A 350 -5.53 28.79 -1.07
N LEU A 351 -4.31 29.30 -0.85
CA LEU A 351 -3.45 28.83 0.23
C LEU A 351 -4.18 28.89 1.60
N GLU A 352 -4.98 29.93 1.81
CA GLU A 352 -5.76 30.14 3.03
C GLU A 352 -6.90 29.12 3.15
N ASP A 353 -7.65 28.87 2.08
CA ASP A 353 -8.72 27.87 2.05
C ASP A 353 -8.17 26.47 2.30
N PHE A 354 -7.05 26.13 1.65
CA PHE A 354 -6.38 24.85 1.88
C PHE A 354 -5.90 24.73 3.32
N ARG A 355 -5.24 25.77 3.88
CA ARG A 355 -4.80 25.80 5.28
C ARG A 355 -5.96 25.56 6.23
N ALA A 356 -7.05 26.31 6.07
CA ALA A 356 -8.25 26.18 6.90
C ALA A 356 -8.86 24.77 6.81
N HIS A 357 -8.98 24.25 5.59
CA HIS A 357 -9.47 22.90 5.34
C HIS A 357 -8.60 21.84 6.01
N TYR A 358 -7.29 21.88 5.80
CA TYR A 358 -6.36 20.88 6.31
C TYR A 358 -6.26 20.91 7.84
N VAL A 359 -6.16 22.09 8.45
CA VAL A 359 -6.13 22.23 9.91
C VAL A 359 -7.40 21.66 10.54
N GLU A 360 -8.57 22.03 10.03
CA GLU A 360 -9.85 21.61 10.62
C GLU A 360 -10.17 20.15 10.33
N ARG A 361 -10.15 19.75 9.06
CA ARG A 361 -10.63 18.43 8.61
C ARG A 361 -9.59 17.32 8.78
N ARG A 362 -8.30 17.65 8.82
CA ARG A 362 -7.22 16.66 8.97
C ARG A 362 -6.55 16.71 10.34
N LEU A 363 -5.93 17.83 10.71
CA LEU A 363 -5.13 17.90 11.94
C LEU A 363 -5.98 17.79 13.20
N ARG A 364 -6.96 18.69 13.40
CA ARG A 364 -7.84 18.67 14.57
C ARG A 364 -8.64 17.38 14.68
N ALA A 365 -9.22 16.93 13.56
CA ALA A 365 -9.96 15.67 13.52
C ALA A 365 -9.10 14.46 13.92
N GLN A 366 -7.84 14.39 13.46
CA GLN A 366 -6.93 13.30 13.85
C GLN A 366 -6.45 13.43 15.29
N ARG A 367 -6.19 14.66 15.77
CA ARG A 367 -5.81 14.89 17.16
C ARG A 367 -6.89 14.37 18.12
N VAL A 368 -8.14 14.77 17.90
CA VAL A 368 -9.30 14.28 18.67
C VAL A 368 -9.44 12.76 18.58
N HIS A 369 -9.15 12.16 17.40
CA HIS A 369 -9.14 10.71 17.26
C HIS A 369 -8.10 10.05 18.16
N TYR A 370 -6.85 10.52 18.14
CA TYR A 370 -5.77 9.94 18.94
C TYR A 370 -5.96 10.17 20.45
N GLU A 371 -6.46 11.33 20.87
CA GLU A 371 -6.83 11.59 22.27
C GLU A 371 -7.89 10.59 22.78
N ARG A 372 -8.94 10.33 21.98
CA ARG A 372 -9.96 9.32 22.30
C ARG A 372 -9.37 7.90 22.35
N GLN A 373 -8.44 7.56 21.46
CA GLN A 373 -7.77 6.26 21.47
C GLN A 373 -6.87 6.10 22.69
N ALA A 374 -6.15 7.15 23.09
CA ALA A 374 -5.33 7.16 24.30
C ALA A 374 -6.18 6.97 25.56
N ALA A 375 -7.35 7.62 25.65
CA ALA A 375 -8.28 7.46 26.77
C ALA A 375 -8.81 6.01 26.86
N ARG A 376 -9.24 5.43 25.72
CA ARG A 376 -9.69 4.03 25.64
C ARG A 376 -8.59 3.04 26.00
N ALA A 377 -7.37 3.24 25.49
CA ALA A 377 -6.21 2.42 25.82
C ALA A 377 -5.88 2.50 27.32
N THR A 378 -5.98 3.68 27.92
CA THR A 378 -5.76 3.87 29.37
C THR A 378 -6.78 3.07 30.20
N ALA A 379 -8.06 3.11 29.83
CA ALA A 379 -9.08 2.31 30.49
C ALA A 379 -8.81 0.80 30.36
N ARG A 380 -8.47 0.33 29.14
CA ARG A 380 -8.14 -1.07 28.87
C ARG A 380 -6.90 -1.55 29.62
N ARG A 381 -5.84 -0.73 29.70
CA ARG A 381 -4.63 -1.02 30.49
C ARG A 381 -4.96 -1.21 31.97
N ARG A 382 -5.79 -0.34 32.55
CA ARG A 382 -6.20 -0.45 33.97
C ARG A 382 -6.93 -1.76 34.22
N TRP A 383 -7.84 -2.15 33.33
CA TRP A 383 -8.52 -3.44 33.41
C TRP A 383 -7.54 -4.61 33.32
N LEU A 384 -6.68 -4.65 32.29
CA LEU A 384 -5.70 -5.73 32.09
C LEU A 384 -4.74 -5.89 33.28
N ARG A 385 -4.25 -4.80 33.87
CA ARG A 385 -3.40 -4.86 35.07
C ARG A 385 -4.13 -5.43 36.28
N ARG A 386 -5.39 -5.03 36.49
CA ARG A 386 -6.23 -5.59 37.57
C ARG A 386 -6.49 -7.08 37.33
N SER A 387 -6.83 -7.47 36.10
CA SER A 387 -7.03 -8.87 35.74
C SER A 387 -5.77 -9.71 35.95
N ALA A 388 -4.59 -9.21 35.56
CA ALA A 388 -3.32 -9.87 35.79
C ALA A 388 -3.06 -10.08 37.29
N ALA A 389 -3.23 -9.02 38.10
CA ALA A 389 -3.05 -9.10 39.56
C ALA A 389 -4.02 -10.09 40.23
N LEU A 390 -5.30 -10.08 39.84
CA LEU A 390 -6.30 -11.01 40.34
C LEU A 390 -5.99 -12.45 39.94
N CYS A 391 -5.55 -12.70 38.70
CA CYS A 391 -5.17 -14.04 38.26
C CYS A 391 -3.93 -14.55 39.00
N THR A 392 -2.92 -13.69 39.21
CA THR A 392 -1.73 -14.03 40.00
C THR A 392 -2.10 -14.33 41.45
N ALA A 393 -2.90 -13.48 42.10
CA ALA A 393 -3.35 -13.70 43.47
C ALA A 393 -4.17 -15.00 43.59
N GLY A 394 -5.07 -15.26 42.64
CA GLY A 394 -5.82 -16.51 42.57
C GLY A 394 -4.94 -17.75 42.41
N ALA A 395 -3.90 -17.68 41.56
CA ALA A 395 -2.94 -18.76 41.40
C ALA A 395 -2.14 -19.02 42.69
N ILE A 396 -1.75 -17.97 43.41
CA ILE A 396 -1.05 -18.07 44.69
C ILE A 396 -1.97 -18.68 45.76
N LEU A 397 -3.21 -18.19 45.88
CA LEU A 397 -4.18 -18.71 46.84
C LEU A 397 -4.53 -20.18 46.56
N ALA A 398 -4.71 -20.56 45.30
CA ALA A 398 -4.91 -21.96 44.91
C ALA A 398 -3.70 -22.83 45.29
N SER A 399 -2.47 -22.32 45.08
CA SER A 399 -1.23 -22.99 45.49
C SER A 399 -1.15 -23.16 47.01
N ALA A 400 -1.45 -22.11 47.77
CA ALA A 400 -1.42 -22.12 49.23
C ALA A 400 -2.48 -23.07 49.82
N ALA A 401 -3.70 -23.08 49.27
CA ALA A 401 -4.76 -23.96 49.75
C ALA A 401 -4.42 -25.45 49.56
N VAL A 402 -3.69 -25.80 48.49
CA VAL A 402 -3.20 -27.16 48.26
C VAL A 402 -2.05 -27.50 49.21
N MET A 403 -1.08 -26.60 49.38
CA MET A 403 0.05 -26.78 50.30
C MET A 403 -0.40 -26.96 51.75
N LEU A 404 -1.48 -26.27 52.15
CA LEU A 404 -2.08 -26.35 53.48
C LEU A 404 -3.12 -27.47 53.62
N HIS A 405 -3.27 -28.34 52.61
CA HIS A 405 -4.19 -29.48 52.62
C HIS A 405 -5.68 -29.11 52.85
N LEU A 406 -6.08 -27.88 52.52
CA LEU A 406 -7.45 -27.36 52.76
C LEU A 406 -8.49 -27.94 51.79
N ILE A 407 -8.06 -28.46 50.64
CA ILE A 407 -8.94 -28.95 49.57
C ILE A 407 -9.01 -30.50 49.56
N ASP A 408 -7.96 -31.17 50.06
CA ASP A 408 -7.91 -32.62 50.16
C ASP A 408 -6.87 -33.03 51.22
N PRO A 409 -7.30 -33.31 52.47
CA PRO A 409 -6.40 -33.67 53.56
C PRO A 409 -5.69 -35.01 53.37
N SER A 410 -6.12 -35.83 52.39
CA SER A 410 -5.64 -37.20 52.20
C SER A 410 -4.28 -37.30 51.48
N GLY A 411 -3.80 -36.20 50.86
CA GLY A 411 -2.48 -36.15 50.23
C GLY A 411 -2.31 -36.94 48.93
N SER A 412 -3.41 -37.21 48.21
CA SER A 412 -3.41 -38.00 46.97
C SER A 412 -2.70 -37.32 45.78
N THR A 413 -2.10 -38.10 44.88
CA THR A 413 -1.62 -37.64 43.55
C THR A 413 -2.72 -36.93 42.75
N TYR A 414 -3.99 -37.25 43.03
CA TYR A 414 -5.16 -36.61 42.45
C TYR A 414 -5.28 -35.12 42.83
N THR A 415 -4.80 -34.73 44.01
CA THR A 415 -4.77 -33.34 44.48
C THR A 415 -3.79 -32.50 43.68
N THR A 416 -2.61 -33.05 43.34
CA THR A 416 -1.60 -32.39 42.49
C THR A 416 -2.11 -32.15 41.07
N VAL A 417 -2.86 -33.10 40.49
CA VAL A 417 -3.45 -32.95 39.15
C VAL A 417 -4.55 -31.87 39.15
N LYS A 418 -5.41 -31.83 40.17
CA LYS A 418 -6.42 -30.78 40.35
C LYS A 418 -5.78 -29.39 40.52
N PHE A 419 -4.66 -29.30 41.24
CA PHE A 419 -3.89 -28.07 41.42
C PHE A 419 -3.41 -27.49 40.09
N PHE A 420 -2.65 -28.26 39.29
CA PHE A 420 -2.18 -27.80 37.98
C PHE A 420 -3.35 -27.49 37.03
N GLY A 421 -4.49 -28.15 37.24
CA GLY A 421 -5.74 -27.88 36.56
C GLY A 421 -6.30 -26.45 36.77
N VAL A 422 -6.06 -25.81 37.92
CA VAL A 422 -6.51 -24.43 38.20
C VAL A 422 -5.35 -23.43 38.09
N GLY A 423 -4.18 -23.81 38.61
CA GLY A 423 -3.00 -22.95 38.67
C GLY A 423 -2.41 -22.59 37.30
N LEU A 424 -2.27 -23.56 36.39
CA LEU A 424 -1.64 -23.30 35.07
C LEU A 424 -2.48 -22.34 34.20
N PRO A 425 -3.80 -22.50 34.06
CA PRO A 425 -4.61 -21.54 33.31
C PRO A 425 -4.61 -20.13 33.92
N LEU A 426 -4.59 -20.00 35.25
CA LEU A 426 -4.48 -18.69 35.93
C LEU A 426 -3.12 -18.05 35.71
N ALA A 427 -2.03 -18.81 35.84
CA ALA A 427 -0.69 -18.31 35.56
C ALA A 427 -0.56 -17.86 34.10
N ALA A 428 -1.07 -18.66 33.16
CA ALA A 428 -1.12 -18.31 31.74
C ALA A 428 -1.96 -17.03 31.51
N ALA A 429 -3.15 -16.93 32.11
CA ALA A 429 -4.00 -15.74 32.02
C ALA A 429 -3.32 -14.50 32.59
N ALA A 430 -2.60 -14.63 33.71
CA ALA A 430 -1.85 -13.55 34.34
C ALA A 430 -0.72 -13.05 33.43
N LEU A 431 0.09 -13.96 32.87
CA LEU A 431 1.16 -13.64 31.94
C LEU A 431 0.64 -12.98 30.66
N LEU A 432 -0.41 -13.55 30.05
CA LEU A 432 -1.06 -12.97 28.87
C LEU A 432 -1.65 -11.59 29.14
N ALA A 433 -2.31 -11.40 30.29
CA ALA A 433 -2.87 -10.12 30.69
C ALA A 433 -1.78 -9.07 30.97
N ALA A 434 -0.66 -9.47 31.58
CA ALA A 434 0.50 -8.61 31.81
C ALA A 434 1.17 -8.20 30.49
N GLY A 435 1.43 -9.15 29.59
CA GLY A 435 1.97 -8.86 28.26
C GLY A 435 1.05 -7.95 27.44
N ALA A 436 -0.26 -8.20 27.46
CA ALA A 436 -1.24 -7.33 26.82
C ALA A 436 -1.29 -5.93 27.47
N ALA A 437 -1.09 -5.81 28.78
CA ALA A 437 -1.05 -4.52 29.47
C ALA A 437 0.17 -3.69 29.04
N LEU A 438 1.34 -4.31 28.90
CA LEU A 438 2.56 -3.66 28.41
C LEU A 438 2.40 -3.18 26.96
N ASP A 439 1.81 -4.00 26.08
CA ASP A 439 1.55 -3.58 24.71
C ASP A 439 0.56 -2.41 24.64
N VAL A 440 -0.54 -2.46 25.42
CA VAL A 440 -1.50 -1.35 25.50
C VAL A 440 -0.89 -0.08 26.09
N GLU A 441 0.05 -0.20 27.04
CA GLU A 441 0.81 0.93 27.58
C GLU A 441 1.65 1.62 26.51
N ARG A 442 2.42 0.84 25.74
CA ARG A 442 3.18 1.34 24.59
C ARG A 442 2.28 2.07 23.60
N ARG A 443 1.12 1.47 23.25
CA ARG A 443 0.12 2.10 22.36
C ARG A 443 -0.41 3.41 22.92
N CYS A 444 -0.72 3.44 24.22
CA CYS A 444 -1.24 4.63 24.88
C CYS A 444 -0.25 5.78 24.83
N SER A 445 1.03 5.51 25.11
CA SER A 445 2.11 6.49 25.01
C SER A 445 2.21 7.05 23.59
N ARG A 446 2.26 6.19 22.57
CA ARG A 446 2.29 6.62 21.16
C ARG A 446 1.09 7.45 20.75
N TYR A 447 -0.12 7.09 21.17
CA TYR A 447 -1.32 7.89 20.87
C TYR A 447 -1.26 9.29 21.49
N ARG A 448 -0.75 9.42 22.72
CA ARG A 448 -0.57 10.73 23.35
C ARG A 448 0.50 11.55 22.65
N GLU A 449 1.62 10.92 22.29
CA GLU A 449 2.69 11.56 21.54
C GLU A 449 2.19 12.07 20.18
N MET A 450 1.48 11.24 19.42
CA MET A 450 0.89 11.63 18.14
C MET A 450 -0.12 12.78 18.29
N ALA A 451 -0.96 12.76 19.33
CA ALA A 451 -1.87 13.86 19.61
C ALA A 451 -1.14 15.18 19.93
N ALA A 452 -0.05 15.12 20.71
CA ALA A 452 0.78 16.29 21.01
C ALA A 452 1.48 16.82 19.75
N GLN A 453 2.07 15.94 18.94
CA GLN A 453 2.69 16.29 17.66
C GLN A 453 1.70 16.95 16.71
N LEU A 454 0.47 16.44 16.60
CA LEU A 454 -0.60 17.05 15.81
C LEU A 454 -1.00 18.43 16.35
N GLY A 455 -1.01 18.63 17.66
CA GLY A 455 -1.24 19.94 18.28
C GLY A 455 -0.15 20.96 17.96
N HIS A 456 1.13 20.56 17.98
CA HIS A 456 2.23 21.43 17.55
C HIS A 456 2.17 21.73 16.06
N ALA A 457 1.81 20.73 15.24
CA ALA A 457 1.69 20.90 13.81
C ALA A 457 0.54 21.81 13.41
N GLU A 458 -0.58 21.75 14.14
CA GLU A 458 -1.68 22.70 13.99
C GLU A 458 -1.17 24.14 14.12
N GLN A 459 -0.37 24.44 15.15
CA GLN A 459 0.21 25.77 15.33
C GLN A 459 1.17 26.14 14.20
N ARG A 460 2.03 25.21 13.77
CA ARG A 460 2.95 25.43 12.63
C ARG A 460 2.19 25.70 11.32
N ALA A 461 1.11 24.95 11.05
CA ALA A 461 0.31 25.10 9.83
C ALA A 461 -0.45 26.43 9.81
N LEU A 462 -1.02 26.84 10.96
CA LEU A 462 -1.73 28.11 11.10
C LEU A 462 -0.83 29.32 10.84
N HIS A 463 0.42 29.27 11.30
CA HIS A 463 1.37 30.39 11.22
C HIS A 463 2.40 30.23 10.10
N ALA A 464 2.26 29.23 9.21
CA ALA A 464 3.17 29.05 8.09
C ALA A 464 3.06 30.25 7.12
N PRO A 465 4.14 31.05 6.97
CA PRO A 465 4.07 32.30 6.20
C PRO A 465 4.10 32.08 4.69
N THR A 466 4.55 30.91 4.24
CA THR A 466 4.72 30.57 2.83
C THR A 466 4.04 29.25 2.49
N GLU A 467 3.70 29.08 1.22
CA GLU A 467 3.17 27.82 0.68
C GLU A 467 4.16 26.66 0.92
N ASN A 468 5.45 26.89 0.68
CA ASN A 468 6.50 25.90 0.95
C ASN A 468 6.53 25.49 2.43
N GLY A 469 6.43 26.45 3.35
CA GLY A 469 6.40 26.16 4.79
C GLY A 469 5.16 25.34 5.18
N LEU A 470 4.00 25.64 4.60
CA LEU A 470 2.80 24.83 4.81
C LEU A 470 2.96 23.42 4.23
N ARG A 471 3.50 23.29 3.01
CA ARG A 471 3.78 21.99 2.38
C ARG A 471 4.69 21.14 3.25
N GLU A 472 5.77 21.70 3.80
CA GLU A 472 6.69 20.96 4.68
C GLU A 472 5.98 20.44 5.93
N VAL A 473 5.10 21.24 6.54
CA VAL A 473 4.27 20.79 7.66
C VAL A 473 3.34 19.65 7.26
N VAL A 474 2.71 19.75 6.08
CA VAL A 474 1.85 18.67 5.56
C VAL A 474 2.65 17.39 5.34
N ILE A 475 3.79 17.45 4.65
CA ILE A 475 4.65 16.29 4.37
C ILE A 475 5.14 15.63 5.67
N ASP A 476 5.64 16.42 6.63
CA ASP A 476 6.13 15.92 7.92
C ASP A 476 5.04 15.15 8.68
N ILE A 477 3.83 15.70 8.75
CA ILE A 477 2.72 15.08 9.48
C ILE A 477 2.11 13.89 8.76
N GLU A 478 1.86 14.01 7.46
CA GLU A 478 1.32 12.89 6.70
C GLU A 478 2.30 11.72 6.68
N ARG A 479 3.62 11.98 6.59
CA ARG A 479 4.64 10.95 6.72
C ARG A 479 4.56 10.25 8.08
N ARG A 480 4.46 10.99 9.19
CA ARG A 480 4.33 10.40 10.53
C ARG A 480 3.07 9.57 10.69
N LEU A 481 1.93 10.07 10.19
CA LEU A 481 0.66 9.34 10.23
C LEU A 481 0.74 8.03 9.43
N LEU A 482 1.35 8.06 8.25
CA LEU A 482 1.52 6.90 7.40
C LEU A 482 2.56 5.91 7.97
N LEU A 483 3.67 6.39 8.53
CA LEU A 483 4.67 5.55 9.18
C LEU A 483 4.10 4.81 10.39
N GLU A 484 3.29 5.46 11.24
CA GLU A 484 2.61 4.78 12.34
C GLU A 484 1.77 3.62 11.81
N VAL A 485 1.02 3.82 10.72
CA VAL A 485 0.23 2.75 10.08
C VAL A 485 1.10 1.62 9.51
N LEU A 486 2.26 1.94 8.95
CA LEU A 486 3.21 0.95 8.43
C LEU A 486 3.92 0.16 9.52
N GLU A 487 4.25 0.77 10.65
CA GLU A 487 4.83 0.03 11.78
C GLU A 487 3.86 -1.06 12.28
N TRP A 488 2.55 -0.76 12.33
CA TRP A 488 1.53 -1.77 12.60
C TRP A 488 1.50 -2.89 11.57
N HIS A 489 1.73 -2.56 10.30
CA HIS A 489 1.81 -3.53 9.20
C HIS A 489 3.04 -4.44 9.34
N ALA A 490 4.21 -3.87 9.63
CA ALA A 490 5.49 -4.57 9.68
C ALA A 490 5.63 -5.50 10.90
N VAL A 491 5.29 -5.01 12.11
CA VAL A 491 5.42 -5.77 13.37
C VAL A 491 4.68 -7.12 13.33
N THR A 492 3.61 -7.20 12.54
CA THR A 492 2.75 -8.39 12.48
C THR A 492 3.00 -9.28 11.27
N ARG A 493 3.82 -8.87 10.29
CA ARG A 493 4.32 -9.76 9.21
C ARG A 493 5.45 -10.65 9.70
N TYR A 494 6.38 -10.11 10.50
CA TYR A 494 7.48 -10.90 11.07
C TYR A 494 6.99 -11.94 12.09
N ALA A 495 5.99 -11.59 12.90
CA ALA A 495 5.38 -12.53 13.86
C ALA A 495 4.51 -13.64 13.21
N ALA A 496 4.28 -13.59 11.89
CA ALA A 496 3.55 -14.61 11.15
C ALA A 496 4.45 -15.45 10.22
N ALA A 497 5.69 -15.02 10.01
CA ALA A 497 6.69 -15.73 9.22
C ALA A 497 7.59 -16.63 10.08
N HIS A 498 7.38 -16.63 11.40
CA HIS A 498 8.01 -17.48 12.42
C HIS A 498 6.88 -18.08 13.25
#